data_AF-A0A969H4W4-F1
#
_entry.id   AF-A0A969H4W4-F1
#
_cell.length_a   1.000
_cell.length_b   1.000
_cell.length_c   1.000
_cell.angle_alpha   90.00
_cell.angle_beta   90.00
_cell.angle_gamma   90.00
#
_symmetry.space_group_name_H-M   'P 1'
#
loop_
_entity.id
_entity.type
_entity.pdbx_description
1 polymer ?
#
loop_
_entity_poly.entity_id
_entity_poly.type
_entity_poly.pdbx_seq_one_letter_code
_entity_poly.pdbx_strand_id
1 'polypeptide(L)'
;MPKDIRDNVIECLKKWSQKTNGDLFVDFWIFGSIISDEGEQFIPERSDIDLAILLADSLEDGLNRTQSCKDLRDLKFELEQELLKLLSRTFATEPIVSIVLLTKVELVWDIHKSKVSRFFRDTFHPGSCLNLLGNTDFPSISGITGREDERLSAVIQALEVTQKYRNEYLAISPNGSLKVQEHTSKEVFPKELARSSAQVCWANKIADQQSKFDIPSGTSYLTDLLKGKTVKNHNQVLKALEKKIQKRTYPNQYRDLPGLDDFDLLLLHELLFDQACILIRSNAFLETQYSGFNSASEEALETNQSLLHFEQSLQNQLALGLPPPKLIIGETETLDLIKNFANHQSFSSGCISENPEFLVELNHQFYELIGGRSRVGEEVNFLYYAFSTASKKLQQELKAVGKIDGQIEACLSNKQIRDQTRNHLSNMELVMSGSWRFIEQRAPESKLNECKYYYSHLMKTIRNLQDSIDQKDDLGKPPFDVEMQISDLKLYAERCSGWLDKLALDSQNVIKAPIMNIEH
;
A
#
# COMPACT_ATOMS: atom_id res chain seq x y z
N MET A 1 -3.78 -42.58 9.05
CA MET A 1 -5.05 -42.32 8.34
C MET A 1 -5.06 -43.10 7.03
N PRO A 2 -6.18 -43.68 6.55
CA PRO A 2 -6.24 -44.22 5.19
C PRO A 2 -5.84 -43.14 4.19
N LYS A 3 -4.84 -43.41 3.34
CA LYS A 3 -4.30 -42.46 2.36
C LYS A 3 -5.41 -41.75 1.57
N ASP A 4 -6.45 -42.49 1.25
CA ASP A 4 -7.64 -42.00 0.53
C ASP A 4 -8.35 -40.85 1.25
N ILE A 5 -8.45 -40.85 2.60
CA ILE A 5 -9.11 -39.75 3.33
C ILE A 5 -8.29 -38.46 3.22
N ARG A 6 -6.97 -38.55 3.38
CA ARG A 6 -6.07 -37.40 3.22
C ARG A 6 -6.23 -36.76 1.85
N ASP A 7 -6.11 -37.60 0.82
CA ASP A 7 -6.11 -37.15 -0.57
C ASP A 7 -7.47 -36.55 -0.93
N ASN A 8 -8.57 -37.11 -0.42
CA ASN A 8 -9.91 -36.54 -0.59
C ASN A 8 -10.06 -35.18 0.11
N VAL A 9 -9.49 -35.00 1.31
CA VAL A 9 -9.52 -33.70 2.02
C VAL A 9 -8.71 -32.66 1.25
N ILE A 10 -7.51 -33.02 0.79
CA ILE A 10 -6.68 -32.13 -0.02
C ILE A 10 -7.40 -31.75 -1.32
N GLU A 11 -8.04 -32.71 -1.98
CA GLU A 11 -8.80 -32.46 -3.21
C GLU A 11 -10.02 -31.55 -2.96
N CYS A 12 -10.72 -31.73 -1.82
CA CYS A 12 -11.78 -30.84 -1.39
C CYS A 12 -11.27 -29.40 -1.23
N LEU A 13 -10.15 -29.22 -0.52
CA LEU A 13 -9.52 -27.91 -0.30
C LEU A 13 -9.01 -27.28 -1.62
N LYS A 14 -8.51 -28.07 -2.56
CA LYS A 14 -8.13 -27.60 -3.90
C LYS A 14 -9.33 -27.06 -4.67
N LYS A 15 -10.44 -27.80 -4.72
CA LYS A 15 -11.66 -27.34 -5.39
C LYS A 15 -12.22 -26.07 -4.74
N TRP A 16 -12.24 -26.04 -3.41
CA TRP A 16 -12.69 -24.87 -2.67
C TRP A 16 -11.77 -23.66 -2.90
N SER A 17 -10.44 -23.83 -2.84
CA SER A 17 -9.50 -22.73 -3.11
C SER A 17 -9.62 -22.22 -4.54
N GLN A 18 -9.83 -23.08 -5.54
CA GLN A 18 -10.09 -22.64 -6.92
C GLN A 18 -11.38 -21.83 -7.06
N LYS A 19 -12.45 -22.21 -6.34
CA LYS A 19 -13.72 -21.45 -6.30
C LYS A 19 -13.57 -20.10 -5.60
N THR A 20 -12.76 -20.05 -4.55
CA THR A 20 -12.50 -18.86 -3.74
C THR A 20 -11.46 -17.94 -4.39
N ASN A 21 -10.57 -18.49 -5.22
CA ASN A 21 -9.53 -17.77 -5.93
C ASN A 21 -10.15 -16.74 -6.89
N GLY A 22 -9.69 -15.50 -6.77
CA GLY A 22 -10.20 -14.34 -7.51
C GLY A 22 -9.30 -13.14 -7.23
N ASP A 23 -9.77 -11.93 -7.51
CA ASP A 23 -8.95 -10.71 -7.35
C ASP A 23 -8.57 -10.39 -5.89
N LEU A 24 -9.08 -11.14 -4.92
CA LEU A 24 -8.95 -10.88 -3.48
C LEU A 24 -7.91 -11.76 -2.77
N PHE A 25 -7.65 -12.98 -3.27
CA PHE A 25 -6.79 -13.97 -2.61
C PHE A 25 -5.78 -14.49 -3.61
N VAL A 26 -4.50 -14.47 -3.24
CA VAL A 26 -3.38 -14.78 -4.15
C VAL A 26 -3.01 -16.25 -4.07
N ASP A 27 -2.91 -16.77 -2.86
CA ASP A 27 -2.34 -18.10 -2.61
C ASP A 27 -2.96 -18.76 -1.37
N PHE A 28 -2.93 -20.08 -1.35
CA PHE A 28 -3.51 -20.94 -0.33
C PHE A 28 -2.53 -22.07 0.01
N TRP A 29 -2.12 -22.18 1.26
CA TRP A 29 -1.22 -23.23 1.72
C TRP A 29 -1.82 -24.01 2.87
N ILE A 30 -1.85 -25.34 2.75
CA ILE A 30 -2.14 -26.21 3.88
C ILE A 30 -0.84 -26.56 4.60
N PHE A 31 -0.89 -26.60 5.93
CA PHE A 31 0.23 -26.95 6.79
C PHE A 31 -0.26 -27.74 8.01
N GLY A 32 0.64 -28.04 8.94
CA GLY A 32 0.30 -28.74 10.17
C GLY A 32 0.07 -30.25 9.96
N SER A 33 -0.79 -30.83 10.82
CA SER A 33 -0.86 -32.29 11.00
C SER A 33 -1.28 -33.09 9.77
N ILE A 34 -2.02 -32.49 8.82
CA ILE A 34 -2.46 -33.15 7.59
C ILE A 34 -1.35 -33.31 6.54
N ILE A 35 -0.30 -32.48 6.63
CA ILE A 35 0.88 -32.53 5.75
C ILE A 35 2.07 -33.17 6.46
N SER A 36 2.26 -32.91 7.76
CA SER A 36 3.35 -33.48 8.55
C SER A 36 3.32 -34.99 8.55
N ASP A 37 4.47 -35.63 8.31
CA ASP A 37 4.63 -37.08 8.31
C ASP A 37 3.56 -37.79 7.46
N GLU A 38 3.27 -37.26 6.27
CA GLU A 38 2.23 -37.76 5.36
C GLU A 38 0.82 -37.86 5.98
N GLY A 39 0.53 -37.08 7.01
CA GLY A 39 -0.75 -37.08 7.70
C GLY A 39 -0.88 -38.14 8.81
N GLU A 40 0.22 -38.72 9.28
CA GLU A 40 0.21 -39.70 10.37
C GLU A 40 -0.40 -39.14 11.67
N GLN A 41 -0.17 -37.87 11.95
CA GLN A 41 -0.64 -37.19 13.14
C GLN A 41 -2.09 -36.66 13.02
N PHE A 42 -2.65 -36.67 11.80
CA PHE A 42 -4.00 -36.18 11.56
C PHE A 42 -5.04 -37.22 11.96
N ILE A 43 -5.94 -36.82 12.85
CA ILE A 43 -7.02 -37.65 13.38
C ILE A 43 -8.34 -37.06 12.86
N PRO A 44 -9.02 -37.72 11.89
CA PRO A 44 -10.20 -37.18 11.21
C PRO A 44 -11.28 -36.61 12.14
N GLU A 45 -11.49 -37.23 13.30
CA GLU A 45 -12.52 -36.82 14.26
C GLU A 45 -12.20 -35.51 15.00
N ARG A 46 -10.92 -35.15 15.18
CA ARG A 46 -10.54 -34.08 16.13
C ARG A 46 -9.46 -33.11 15.65
N SER A 47 -8.62 -33.48 14.70
CA SER A 47 -7.53 -32.61 14.22
C SER A 47 -8.10 -31.51 13.35
N ASP A 48 -7.77 -30.26 13.62
CA ASP A 48 -8.04 -29.16 12.71
C ASP A 48 -7.19 -29.26 11.43
N ILE A 49 -7.63 -28.55 10.41
CA ILE A 49 -6.91 -28.35 9.16
C ILE A 49 -6.40 -26.91 9.16
N ASP A 50 -5.08 -26.76 9.23
CA ASP A 50 -4.44 -25.45 9.19
C ASP A 50 -4.27 -24.97 7.74
N LEU A 51 -4.84 -23.79 7.45
CA LEU A 51 -4.83 -23.18 6.14
C LEU A 51 -4.32 -21.74 6.24
N ALA A 52 -3.24 -21.41 5.53
CA ALA A 52 -2.79 -20.04 5.35
C ALA A 52 -3.31 -19.50 4.02
N ILE A 53 -3.83 -18.28 4.02
CA ILE A 53 -4.35 -17.60 2.81
C ILE A 53 -3.70 -16.24 2.71
N LEU A 54 -3.09 -15.91 1.57
CA LEU A 54 -2.53 -14.58 1.32
C LEU A 54 -3.55 -13.67 0.62
N LEU A 55 -3.85 -12.54 1.23
CA LEU A 55 -4.64 -11.46 0.63
C LEU A 55 -3.88 -10.78 -0.50
N ALA A 56 -4.62 -10.34 -1.52
CA ALA A 56 -4.07 -9.53 -2.60
C ALA A 56 -3.57 -8.17 -2.11
N ASP A 57 -2.44 -7.72 -2.67
CA ASP A 57 -1.84 -6.41 -2.37
C ASP A 57 -2.79 -5.24 -2.73
N SER A 58 -3.77 -5.47 -3.61
CA SER A 58 -4.82 -4.49 -3.97
C SER A 58 -5.76 -4.13 -2.80
N LEU A 59 -5.80 -4.94 -1.74
CA LEU A 59 -6.65 -4.71 -0.56
C LEU A 59 -5.93 -3.84 0.48
N GLU A 60 -5.58 -2.63 0.06
CA GLU A 60 -4.78 -1.70 0.87
C GLU A 60 -5.54 -1.13 2.08
N ASP A 61 -6.87 -1.01 2.00
CA ASP A 61 -7.69 -0.42 3.07
C ASP A 61 -8.42 -1.44 3.93
N GLY A 62 -8.59 -1.10 5.21
CA GLY A 62 -9.25 -1.97 6.18
C GLY A 62 -10.72 -2.29 5.88
N LEU A 63 -11.44 -1.45 5.14
CA LEU A 63 -12.84 -1.72 4.80
C LEU A 63 -12.95 -2.85 3.78
N ASN A 64 -12.14 -2.79 2.72
CA ASN A 64 -12.09 -3.82 1.69
C ASN A 64 -11.59 -5.16 2.26
N ARG A 65 -10.62 -5.15 3.19
CA ARG A 65 -10.22 -6.36 3.91
C ARG A 65 -11.33 -6.92 4.79
N THR A 66 -12.06 -6.07 5.51
CA THR A 66 -13.22 -6.50 6.33
C THR A 66 -14.30 -7.14 5.46
N GLN A 67 -14.61 -6.54 4.30
CA GLN A 67 -15.59 -7.11 3.36
C GLN A 67 -15.10 -8.46 2.80
N SER A 68 -13.82 -8.55 2.44
CA SER A 68 -13.22 -9.80 1.96
C SER A 68 -13.28 -10.90 3.01
N CYS A 69 -13.06 -10.58 4.30
CA CYS A 69 -13.22 -11.53 5.40
C CYS A 69 -14.67 -12.02 5.54
N LYS A 70 -15.66 -11.14 5.34
CA LYS A 70 -17.06 -11.51 5.36
C LYS A 70 -17.38 -12.49 4.23
N ASP A 71 -16.97 -12.17 3.00
CA ASP A 71 -17.20 -13.01 1.83
C ASP A 71 -16.49 -14.37 1.98
N LEU A 72 -15.26 -14.36 2.51
CA LEU A 72 -14.51 -15.58 2.82
C LEU A 72 -15.19 -16.44 3.89
N ARG A 73 -15.82 -15.83 4.90
CA ARG A 73 -16.53 -16.56 5.95
C ARG A 73 -17.71 -17.34 5.39
N ASP A 74 -18.46 -16.73 4.49
CA ASP A 74 -19.61 -17.37 3.84
C ASP A 74 -19.14 -18.58 2.99
N LEU A 75 -18.05 -18.42 2.23
CA LEU A 75 -17.42 -19.52 1.48
C LEU A 75 -16.84 -20.60 2.40
N LYS A 76 -16.26 -20.21 3.55
CA LYS A 76 -15.72 -21.16 4.53
C LYS A 76 -16.83 -21.97 5.17
N PHE A 77 -18.02 -21.41 5.40
CA PHE A 77 -19.14 -22.15 5.95
C PHE A 77 -19.54 -23.35 5.08
N GLU A 78 -19.54 -23.17 3.76
CA GLU A 78 -19.77 -24.27 2.82
C GLU A 78 -18.69 -25.36 2.95
N LEU A 79 -17.42 -24.96 3.01
CA LEU A 79 -16.29 -25.86 3.22
C LEU A 79 -16.40 -26.66 4.52
N GLU A 80 -16.78 -26.01 5.61
CA GLU A 80 -16.98 -26.65 6.92
C GLU A 80 -18.03 -27.77 6.84
N GLN A 81 -19.13 -27.55 6.12
CA GLN A 81 -20.18 -28.56 5.92
C GLN A 81 -19.73 -29.72 5.03
N GLU A 82 -18.94 -29.43 3.99
CA GLU A 82 -18.37 -30.47 3.13
C GLU A 82 -17.37 -31.34 3.90
N LEU A 83 -16.48 -30.72 4.67
CA LEU A 83 -15.49 -31.44 5.47
C LEU A 83 -16.11 -32.22 6.62
N LEU A 84 -17.19 -31.73 7.23
CA LEU A 84 -17.93 -32.49 8.26
C LEU A 84 -18.39 -33.84 7.71
N LYS A 85 -18.98 -33.84 6.51
CA LYS A 85 -19.44 -35.06 5.83
C LYS A 85 -18.27 -35.94 5.42
N LEU A 86 -17.24 -35.35 4.83
CA LEU A 86 -16.08 -36.08 4.33
C LEU A 86 -15.31 -36.80 5.45
N LEU A 87 -15.12 -36.12 6.58
CA LEU A 87 -14.43 -36.66 7.75
C LEU A 87 -15.33 -37.53 8.63
N SER A 88 -16.64 -37.58 8.34
CA SER A 88 -17.65 -38.29 9.13
C SER A 88 -17.66 -37.90 10.61
N ARG A 89 -17.42 -36.62 10.90
CA ARG A 89 -17.38 -36.11 12.28
C ARG A 89 -18.75 -36.16 12.93
N THR A 90 -18.77 -36.52 14.20
CA THR A 90 -20.01 -36.55 15.00
C THR A 90 -20.40 -35.18 15.56
N PHE A 91 -19.43 -34.26 15.71
CA PHE A 91 -19.64 -32.93 16.28
C PHE A 91 -19.52 -31.84 15.20
N ALA A 92 -20.52 -30.94 15.17
CA ALA A 92 -20.61 -29.81 14.24
C ALA A 92 -20.44 -28.45 14.92
N THR A 93 -20.04 -28.43 16.19
CA THR A 93 -19.96 -27.23 17.04
C THR A 93 -18.61 -26.52 16.97
N GLU A 94 -17.58 -27.19 16.48
CA GLU A 94 -16.23 -26.64 16.36
C GLU A 94 -15.84 -26.48 14.89
N PRO A 95 -15.14 -25.41 14.52
CA PRO A 95 -14.55 -25.28 13.19
C PRO A 95 -13.57 -26.42 12.90
N ILE A 96 -13.65 -26.98 11.70
CA ILE A 96 -12.75 -28.00 11.17
C ILE A 96 -11.51 -27.33 10.57
N VAL A 97 -11.68 -26.17 9.93
CA VAL A 97 -10.59 -25.42 9.27
C VAL A 97 -10.19 -24.21 10.10
N SER A 98 -8.92 -24.15 10.44
CA SER A 98 -8.24 -23.00 11.06
C SER A 98 -7.60 -22.17 9.96
N ILE A 99 -8.22 -21.04 9.62
CA ILE A 99 -7.66 -20.11 8.63
C ILE A 99 -6.72 -19.12 9.32
N VAL A 100 -5.53 -18.94 8.76
CA VAL A 100 -4.63 -17.82 9.00
C VAL A 100 -4.64 -16.95 7.75
N LEU A 101 -5.46 -15.90 7.79
CA LEU A 101 -5.52 -14.93 6.69
C LEU A 101 -4.37 -13.94 6.86
N LEU A 102 -3.53 -13.80 5.83
CA LEU A 102 -2.27 -13.05 5.87
C LEU A 102 -2.33 -11.87 4.91
N THR A 103 -1.74 -10.77 5.35
CA THR A 103 -1.25 -9.71 4.47
C THR A 103 0.24 -9.90 4.20
N LYS A 104 0.74 -9.27 3.15
CA LYS A 104 2.19 -9.24 2.86
C LYS A 104 3.02 -8.66 4.00
N VAL A 105 2.51 -7.65 4.71
CA VAL A 105 3.19 -7.07 5.87
C VAL A 105 3.38 -8.13 6.97
N GLU A 106 2.32 -8.86 7.31
CA GLU A 106 2.42 -9.89 8.35
C GLU A 106 3.36 -11.03 7.96
N LEU A 107 3.34 -11.42 6.68
CA LEU A 107 4.23 -12.46 6.17
C LEU A 107 5.69 -12.02 6.23
N VAL A 108 6.00 -10.82 5.72
CA VAL A 108 7.38 -10.26 5.69
C VAL A 108 7.95 -10.09 7.10
N TRP A 109 7.12 -9.69 8.06
CA TRP A 109 7.52 -9.43 9.44
C TRP A 109 7.34 -10.62 10.38
N ASP A 110 6.95 -11.77 9.85
CA ASP A 110 6.67 -13.00 10.59
C ASP A 110 5.74 -12.76 11.81
N ILE A 111 4.62 -12.08 11.55
CA ILE A 111 3.63 -11.68 12.56
C ILE A 111 2.54 -12.74 12.63
N HIS A 112 2.53 -13.51 13.72
CA HIS A 112 1.53 -14.54 13.94
C HIS A 112 0.74 -14.32 15.24
N LYS A 113 -0.56 -14.62 15.23
CA LYS A 113 -1.49 -14.48 16.38
C LYS A 113 -1.04 -15.14 17.69
N SER A 114 -0.20 -16.19 17.61
CA SER A 114 0.33 -16.88 18.79
C SER A 114 1.50 -16.16 19.45
N LYS A 115 2.00 -15.06 18.84
CA LYS A 115 3.18 -14.32 19.27
C LYS A 115 4.48 -15.11 19.22
N VAL A 116 4.45 -16.30 18.62
CA VAL A 116 5.65 -17.10 18.37
C VAL A 116 6.50 -16.37 17.35
N SER A 117 7.71 -15.99 17.75
CA SER A 117 8.69 -15.43 16.84
C SER A 117 9.03 -16.46 15.76
N ARG A 118 9.23 -15.99 14.53
CA ARG A 118 9.66 -16.84 13.41
C ARG A 118 8.67 -17.94 13.02
N PHE A 119 7.38 -17.77 13.35
CA PHE A 119 6.37 -18.80 13.15
C PHE A 119 6.32 -19.28 11.69
N PHE A 120 6.13 -18.39 10.73
CA PHE A 120 6.02 -18.77 9.32
C PHE A 120 7.35 -19.28 8.78
N ARG A 121 8.47 -18.68 9.20
CA ARG A 121 9.79 -19.14 8.79
C ARG A 121 10.07 -20.58 9.20
N ASP A 122 9.75 -20.91 10.44
CA ASP A 122 10.07 -22.23 10.99
C ASP A 122 9.01 -23.27 10.55
N THR A 123 7.75 -22.84 10.33
CA THR A 123 6.64 -23.71 9.90
C THR A 123 6.64 -24.00 8.40
N PHE A 124 7.02 -23.04 7.53
CA PHE A 124 6.90 -23.14 6.07
C PHE A 124 8.27 -23.30 5.38
N HIS A 125 8.98 -24.37 5.73
CA HIS A 125 10.18 -24.79 5.01
C HIS A 125 9.80 -25.69 3.80
N PRO A 126 10.69 -25.88 2.82
CA PRO A 126 10.41 -26.75 1.67
C PRO A 126 9.95 -28.15 2.12
N GLY A 127 8.75 -28.54 1.71
CA GLY A 127 8.13 -29.84 2.04
C GLY A 127 7.22 -29.86 3.27
N SER A 128 7.13 -28.80 4.08
CA SER A 128 6.25 -28.75 5.29
C SER A 128 4.87 -28.14 5.04
N CYS A 129 4.64 -27.60 3.85
CA CYS A 129 3.36 -27.05 3.42
C CYS A 129 3.07 -27.47 1.97
N LEU A 130 1.80 -27.41 1.59
CA LEU A 130 1.36 -27.67 0.21
C LEU A 130 0.55 -26.48 -0.30
N ASN A 131 0.99 -25.87 -1.41
CA ASN A 131 0.20 -24.89 -2.14
C ASN A 131 -0.95 -25.59 -2.88
N LEU A 132 -2.19 -25.19 -2.61
CA LEU A 132 -3.38 -25.79 -3.20
C LEU A 132 -3.62 -25.36 -4.65
N LEU A 133 -3.10 -24.20 -5.06
CA LEU A 133 -3.20 -23.68 -6.43
C LEU A 133 -2.03 -24.12 -7.31
N GLY A 134 -0.98 -24.73 -6.73
CA GLY A 134 0.12 -25.36 -7.45
C GLY A 134 1.10 -24.42 -8.15
N ASN A 135 1.02 -23.11 -7.89
CA ASN A 135 1.72 -22.11 -8.70
C ASN A 135 3.00 -21.56 -8.07
N THR A 136 3.18 -21.67 -6.75
CA THR A 136 4.28 -21.00 -6.05
C THR A 136 4.69 -21.75 -4.77
N ASP A 137 5.99 -21.80 -4.52
CA ASP A 137 6.51 -22.09 -3.19
C ASP A 137 6.07 -21.01 -2.20
N PHE A 138 6.06 -21.34 -0.91
CA PHE A 138 5.78 -20.35 0.12
C PHE A 138 6.79 -19.19 0.03
N PRO A 139 6.36 -17.91 0.07
CA PRO A 139 7.25 -16.79 -0.14
C PRO A 139 8.41 -16.76 0.86
N SER A 140 9.62 -16.44 0.39
CA SER A 140 10.78 -16.31 1.26
C SER A 140 10.59 -15.14 2.22
N ILE A 141 10.75 -15.42 3.52
CA ILE A 141 10.56 -14.43 4.59
C ILE A 141 11.91 -13.76 4.89
N SER A 142 12.02 -12.48 4.54
CA SER A 142 13.16 -11.64 4.92
C SER A 142 13.20 -11.50 6.44
N GLY A 143 14.32 -11.91 7.05
CA GLY A 143 14.42 -12.09 8.50
C GLY A 143 14.55 -10.85 9.32
N ILE A 144 13.53 -9.99 9.32
CA ILE A 144 13.53 -8.83 10.21
C ILE A 144 13.28 -9.34 11.63
N THR A 145 14.38 -9.54 12.36
CA THR A 145 14.39 -10.05 13.74
C THR A 145 14.41 -8.93 14.78
N GLY A 146 14.31 -7.66 14.37
CA GLY A 146 14.31 -6.50 15.27
C GLY A 146 13.00 -6.38 16.05
N ARG A 147 12.85 -7.10 17.17
CA ARG A 147 11.80 -6.85 18.19
C ARG A 147 12.33 -6.07 19.40
N GLU A 148 13.57 -5.59 19.34
CA GLU A 148 14.24 -4.93 20.47
C GLU A 148 13.72 -3.51 20.73
N ASP A 149 13.25 -2.82 19.68
CA ASP A 149 12.58 -1.52 19.85
C ASP A 149 11.19 -1.69 20.51
N GLU A 150 10.99 -0.99 21.61
CA GLU A 150 9.79 -1.13 22.44
C GLU A 150 8.52 -0.63 21.70
N ARG A 151 8.64 0.38 20.84
CA ARG A 151 7.51 0.92 20.04
C ARG A 151 7.17 -0.03 18.91
N LEU A 152 8.17 -0.55 18.20
CA LEU A 152 8.01 -1.56 17.16
C LEU A 152 7.35 -2.82 17.73
N SER A 153 7.78 -3.27 18.91
CA SER A 153 7.13 -4.37 19.63
C SER A 153 5.65 -4.09 19.93
N ALA A 154 5.31 -2.86 20.32
CA ALA A 154 3.91 -2.48 20.55
C ALA A 154 3.07 -2.43 19.26
N VAL A 155 3.66 -2.00 18.14
CA VAL A 155 3.02 -2.05 16.80
C VAL A 155 2.79 -3.50 16.38
N ILE A 156 3.80 -4.37 16.50
CA ILE A 156 3.69 -5.80 16.19
C ILE A 156 2.59 -6.45 17.03
N GLN A 157 2.51 -6.15 18.34
CA GLN A 157 1.45 -6.69 19.20
C GLN A 157 0.04 -6.29 18.74
N ALA A 158 -0.15 -5.05 18.27
CA ALA A 158 -1.43 -4.61 17.71
C ALA A 158 -1.79 -5.35 16.40
N LEU A 159 -0.78 -5.65 15.56
CA LEU A 159 -0.95 -6.47 14.36
C LEU A 159 -1.30 -7.92 14.73
N GLU A 160 -0.61 -8.53 15.70
CA GLU A 160 -0.90 -9.87 16.23
C GLU A 160 -2.33 -9.98 16.77
N VAL A 161 -2.80 -8.97 17.50
CA VAL A 161 -4.19 -8.90 18.01
C VAL A 161 -5.20 -8.79 16.87
N THR A 162 -4.90 -8.00 15.83
CA THR A 162 -5.78 -7.89 14.65
C THR A 162 -5.86 -9.21 13.90
N GLN A 163 -4.72 -9.88 13.67
CA GLN A 163 -4.70 -11.20 13.04
C GLN A 163 -5.46 -12.24 13.86
N LYS A 164 -5.30 -12.23 15.19
CA LYS A 164 -6.08 -13.08 16.10
C LYS A 164 -7.58 -12.84 15.90
N TYR A 165 -8.02 -11.58 15.86
CA TYR A 165 -9.42 -11.25 15.68
C TYR A 165 -9.95 -11.69 14.31
N ARG A 166 -9.19 -11.49 13.23
CA ARG A 166 -9.49 -12.04 11.89
C ARG A 166 -9.74 -13.54 11.93
N ASN A 167 -8.84 -14.29 12.58
CA ASN A 167 -8.96 -15.74 12.66
C ASN A 167 -10.18 -16.17 13.51
N GLU A 168 -10.50 -15.44 14.58
CA GLU A 168 -11.71 -15.69 15.38
C GLU A 168 -12.99 -15.34 14.60
N TYR A 169 -12.98 -14.26 13.82
CA TYR A 169 -14.08 -13.88 12.95
C TYR A 169 -14.38 -14.94 11.89
N LEU A 170 -13.33 -15.53 11.32
CA LEU A 170 -13.43 -16.64 10.34
C LEU A 170 -13.69 -17.99 11.01
N ALA A 171 -13.69 -18.10 12.34
CA ALA A 171 -13.96 -19.35 13.05
C ALA A 171 -15.47 -19.64 13.12
N ILE A 172 -16.06 -19.96 11.97
CA ILE A 172 -17.40 -20.53 11.82
C ILE A 172 -17.35 -22.05 11.85
N SER A 173 -18.25 -22.68 12.59
CA SER A 173 -18.40 -24.14 12.67
C SER A 173 -19.38 -24.69 11.61
N PRO A 174 -19.40 -26.01 11.36
CA PRO A 174 -20.32 -26.60 10.39
C PRO A 174 -21.81 -26.38 10.68
N ASN A 175 -22.20 -26.17 11.94
CA ASN A 175 -23.57 -25.80 12.33
C ASN A 175 -23.87 -24.28 12.28
N GLY A 176 -22.90 -23.46 11.86
CA GLY A 176 -23.04 -22.01 11.71
C GLY A 176 -22.78 -21.21 12.99
N SER A 177 -22.29 -21.84 14.06
CA SER A 177 -21.91 -21.10 15.26
C SER A 177 -20.67 -20.25 14.99
N LEU A 178 -20.72 -18.99 15.41
CA LEU A 178 -19.61 -18.06 15.33
C LEU A 178 -18.85 -18.02 16.64
N LYS A 179 -17.52 -17.94 16.57
CA LYS A 179 -16.67 -17.78 17.76
C LYS A 179 -16.75 -16.37 18.35
N VAL A 180 -16.83 -15.35 17.49
CA VAL A 180 -16.96 -13.94 17.89
C VAL A 180 -18.41 -13.63 18.21
N GLN A 181 -18.62 -12.93 19.32
CA GLN A 181 -19.93 -12.48 19.77
C GLN A 181 -20.04 -10.95 19.73
N GLU A 182 -21.27 -10.45 19.66
CA GLU A 182 -21.56 -9.02 19.74
C GLU A 182 -21.06 -8.42 21.07
N HIS A 183 -20.41 -7.26 21.00
CA HIS A 183 -19.98 -6.52 22.17
C HIS A 183 -21.12 -5.65 22.71
N THR A 184 -21.77 -6.13 23.76
CA THR A 184 -22.94 -5.49 24.40
C THR A 184 -22.61 -4.80 25.73
N SER A 185 -21.34 -4.78 26.14
CA SER A 185 -20.94 -4.14 27.41
C SER A 185 -21.16 -2.62 27.41
N LYS A 186 -21.00 -1.96 28.57
CA LYS A 186 -21.07 -0.49 28.66
C LYS A 186 -19.80 0.21 28.14
N GLU A 187 -18.68 -0.50 28.03
CA GLU A 187 -17.42 0.06 27.53
C GLU A 187 -17.53 0.31 26.03
N VAL A 188 -16.98 1.42 25.52
CA VAL A 188 -17.08 1.78 24.09
C VAL A 188 -16.57 0.64 23.20
N PHE A 189 -15.39 0.09 23.54
CA PHE A 189 -14.74 -1.01 22.83
C PHE A 189 -14.38 -2.16 23.78
N PRO A 190 -14.13 -3.37 23.26
CA PRO A 190 -13.47 -4.43 24.03
C PRO A 190 -12.11 -3.97 24.56
N LYS A 191 -11.78 -4.41 25.79
CA LYS A 191 -10.54 -4.03 26.48
C LYS A 191 -9.26 -4.34 25.70
N GLU A 192 -9.21 -5.46 24.99
CA GLU A 192 -8.04 -5.87 24.17
C GLU A 192 -7.82 -4.91 22.98
N LEU A 193 -8.90 -4.53 22.29
CA LEU A 193 -8.87 -3.55 21.19
C LEU A 193 -8.47 -2.15 21.68
N ALA A 194 -9.04 -1.69 22.81
CA ALA A 194 -8.69 -0.39 23.37
C ALA A 194 -7.21 -0.34 23.80
N ARG A 195 -6.67 -1.39 24.42
CA ARG A 195 -5.24 -1.48 24.78
C ARG A 195 -4.33 -1.51 23.56
N SER A 196 -4.68 -2.29 22.54
CA SER A 196 -3.92 -2.34 21.28
C SER A 196 -3.92 -0.97 20.58
N SER A 197 -5.04 -0.24 20.67
CA SER A 197 -5.13 1.12 20.15
C SER A 197 -4.25 2.10 20.92
N ALA A 198 -4.16 1.96 22.25
CA ALA A 198 -3.26 2.76 23.09
C ALA A 198 -1.78 2.51 22.75
N GLN A 199 -1.42 1.25 22.48
CA GLN A 199 -0.08 0.86 22.03
C GLN A 199 0.31 1.53 20.71
N VAL A 200 -0.59 1.52 19.72
CA VAL A 200 -0.36 2.20 18.43
C VAL A 200 -0.31 3.73 18.60
N CYS A 201 -1.17 4.30 19.45
CA CYS A 201 -1.17 5.73 19.77
C CYS A 201 0.19 6.17 20.36
N TRP A 202 0.70 5.41 21.34
CA TRP A 202 2.01 5.64 21.94
C TRP A 202 3.16 5.44 20.94
N ALA A 203 3.12 4.38 20.13
CA ALA A 203 4.13 4.14 19.11
C ALA A 203 4.17 5.27 18.06
N ASN A 204 3.03 5.88 17.78
CA ASN A 204 2.90 7.05 16.92
C ASN A 204 3.32 8.38 17.60
N LYS A 205 3.88 8.33 18.82
CA LYS A 205 4.29 9.48 19.63
C LYS A 205 3.17 10.50 19.92
N ILE A 206 1.91 10.07 19.83
CA ILE A 206 0.76 10.93 20.17
C ILE A 206 0.55 10.96 21.69
N ALA A 207 0.96 9.91 22.39
CA ALA A 207 0.86 9.79 23.84
C ALA A 207 2.20 9.47 24.48
N ASP A 208 2.31 9.73 25.78
CA ASP A 208 3.49 9.39 26.59
C ASP A 208 3.58 7.88 26.87
N GLN A 209 4.73 7.45 27.42
CA GLN A 209 4.97 6.04 27.75
C GLN A 209 4.02 5.50 28.83
N GLN A 210 3.55 6.35 29.75
CA GLN A 210 2.60 5.96 30.79
C GLN A 210 1.24 5.57 30.18
N SER A 211 0.91 6.15 29.03
CA SER A 211 -0.33 5.92 28.28
C SER A 211 -0.31 4.68 27.38
N LYS A 212 0.82 3.94 27.30
CA LYS A 212 1.00 2.77 26.42
C LYS A 212 -0.12 1.72 26.53
N PHE A 213 -0.69 1.55 27.72
CA PHE A 213 -1.78 0.61 27.99
C PHE A 213 -3.06 1.28 28.51
N ASP A 214 -3.13 2.62 28.40
CA ASP A 214 -4.24 3.41 28.92
C ASP A 214 -5.48 3.28 28.02
N ILE A 215 -6.52 2.65 28.56
CA ILE A 215 -7.77 2.34 27.84
C ILE A 215 -8.48 3.61 27.34
N PRO A 216 -8.64 4.68 28.16
CA PRO A 216 -9.15 5.96 27.69
C PRO A 216 -8.39 6.52 26.49
N SER A 217 -7.05 6.55 26.54
CA SER A 217 -6.21 7.05 25.45
C SER A 217 -6.41 6.24 24.16
N GLY A 218 -6.40 4.90 24.27
CA GLY A 218 -6.66 4.03 23.12
C GLY A 218 -8.07 4.17 22.55
N THR A 219 -9.07 4.38 23.41
CA THR A 219 -10.46 4.61 23.01
C THR A 219 -10.62 5.92 22.25
N SER A 220 -10.01 7.01 22.75
CA SER A 220 -10.03 8.29 22.05
C SER A 220 -9.35 8.18 20.69
N TYR A 221 -8.16 7.58 20.66
CA TYR A 221 -7.37 7.42 19.46
C TYR A 221 -8.12 6.67 18.34
N LEU A 222 -8.71 5.52 18.66
CA LEU A 222 -9.45 4.73 17.67
C LEU A 222 -10.73 5.44 17.20
N THR A 223 -11.39 6.18 18.11
CA THR A 223 -12.55 7.00 17.76
C THR A 223 -12.18 8.10 16.77
N ASP A 224 -11.05 8.77 16.99
CA ASP A 224 -10.58 9.85 16.12
C ASP A 224 -10.05 9.31 14.78
N LEU A 225 -9.42 8.13 14.79
CA LEU A 225 -9.03 7.41 13.56
C LEU A 225 -10.25 7.09 12.69
N LEU A 226 -11.34 6.57 13.29
CA LEU A 226 -12.59 6.28 12.60
C LEU A 226 -13.20 7.55 12.00
N LYS A 227 -13.33 8.63 12.78
CA LYS A 227 -13.85 9.92 12.30
C LYS A 227 -13.04 10.45 11.11
N GLY A 228 -11.70 10.41 11.21
CA GLY A 228 -10.82 10.84 10.13
C GLY A 228 -11.04 10.07 8.83
N LYS A 229 -11.27 8.75 8.91
CA LYS A 229 -11.61 7.91 7.75
C LYS A 229 -13.01 8.18 7.22
N THR A 230 -14.00 8.41 8.08
CA THR A 230 -15.36 8.75 7.67
C THR A 230 -15.40 10.05 6.87
N VAL A 231 -14.70 11.08 7.34
CA VAL A 231 -14.64 12.40 6.67
C VAL A 231 -14.02 12.27 5.29
N LYS A 232 -12.90 11.54 5.17
CA LYS A 232 -12.17 11.36 3.91
C LYS A 232 -12.93 10.53 2.87
N ASN A 233 -13.58 9.44 3.30
CA ASN A 233 -14.12 8.45 2.35
C ASN A 233 -15.62 8.61 2.06
N HIS A 234 -16.34 9.41 2.84
CA HIS A 234 -17.80 9.57 2.77
C HIS A 234 -18.63 8.26 2.78
N ASN A 235 -18.03 7.15 3.21
CA ASN A 235 -18.61 5.82 3.15
C ASN A 235 -19.71 5.62 4.21
N GLN A 236 -20.84 5.03 3.81
CA GLN A 236 -22.01 4.85 4.69
C GLN A 236 -21.78 3.85 5.82
N VAL A 237 -20.97 2.81 5.60
CA VAL A 237 -20.62 1.81 6.63
C VAL A 237 -19.82 2.47 7.75
N LEU A 238 -18.80 3.26 7.40
CA LEU A 238 -18.00 4.01 8.37
C LEU A 238 -18.86 5.03 9.15
N LYS A 239 -19.77 5.75 8.47
CA LYS A 239 -20.71 6.67 9.12
C LYS A 239 -21.64 5.95 10.11
N ALA A 240 -22.14 4.77 9.74
CA ALA A 240 -23.01 3.98 10.61
C ALA A 240 -22.26 3.51 11.85
N LEU A 241 -21.03 3.00 11.67
CA LEU A 241 -20.16 2.59 12.77
C LEU A 241 -19.80 3.78 13.68
N GLU A 242 -19.41 4.92 13.12
CA GLU A 242 -19.12 6.14 13.88
C GLU A 242 -20.30 6.56 14.75
N LYS A 243 -21.52 6.51 14.20
CA LYS A 243 -22.74 6.81 14.96
C LYS A 243 -22.98 5.81 16.10
N LYS A 244 -22.69 4.51 15.91
CA LYS A 244 -22.74 3.51 16.99
C LYS A 244 -21.73 3.88 18.08
N ILE A 245 -20.49 4.18 17.71
CA ILE A 245 -19.42 4.56 18.66
C ILE A 245 -19.76 5.84 19.42
N GLN A 246 -20.23 6.89 18.74
CA GLN A 246 -20.62 8.16 19.37
C GLN A 246 -21.67 7.95 20.47
N LYS A 247 -22.69 7.12 20.21
CA LYS A 247 -23.70 6.78 21.22
C LYS A 247 -23.09 6.10 22.45
N ARG A 248 -22.13 5.21 22.23
CA ARG A 248 -21.43 4.48 23.30
C ARG A 248 -20.48 5.38 24.10
N THR A 249 -19.87 6.39 23.48
CA THR A 249 -19.03 7.39 24.16
C THR A 249 -19.81 8.27 25.14
N TYR A 250 -21.08 8.55 24.85
CA TYR A 250 -21.94 9.40 25.68
C TYR A 250 -23.15 8.65 26.22
N PRO A 251 -22.97 7.63 27.09
CA PRO A 251 -24.05 6.73 27.48
C PRO A 251 -25.18 7.42 28.23
N ASN A 252 -24.91 8.54 28.92
CA ASN A 252 -25.95 9.30 29.62
C ASN A 252 -26.92 10.02 28.68
N GLN A 253 -26.58 10.17 27.38
CA GLN A 253 -27.42 10.84 26.38
C GLN A 253 -28.38 9.88 25.67
N TYR A 254 -28.18 8.57 25.80
CA TYR A 254 -28.93 7.55 25.06
C TYR A 254 -29.46 6.46 26.00
N ARG A 255 -30.75 6.13 25.90
CA ARG A 255 -31.36 5.07 26.72
C ARG A 255 -30.87 3.67 26.31
N ASP A 256 -30.68 3.46 25.02
CA ASP A 256 -30.24 2.18 24.45
C ASP A 256 -28.89 2.35 23.76
N LEU A 257 -27.89 1.64 24.28
CA LEU A 257 -26.56 1.57 23.67
C LEU A 257 -26.57 0.48 22.60
N PRO A 258 -26.34 0.81 21.31
CA PRO A 258 -26.23 -0.22 20.28
C PRO A 258 -25.01 -1.10 20.59
N GLY A 259 -25.15 -2.41 20.48
CA GLY A 259 -24.00 -3.30 20.50
C GLY A 259 -23.14 -3.12 19.26
N LEU A 260 -21.90 -3.60 19.33
CA LEU A 260 -21.01 -3.69 18.17
C LEU A 260 -21.01 -5.13 17.70
N ASP A 261 -21.50 -5.36 16.50
CA ASP A 261 -21.48 -6.69 15.90
C ASP A 261 -20.06 -7.12 15.53
N ASP A 262 -19.91 -8.36 15.12
CA ASP A 262 -18.61 -8.94 14.74
C ASP A 262 -17.96 -8.21 13.55
N PHE A 263 -18.76 -7.69 12.62
CA PHE A 263 -18.29 -6.91 11.47
C PHE A 263 -17.79 -5.52 11.89
N ASP A 264 -18.53 -4.82 12.77
CA ASP A 264 -18.11 -3.55 13.34
C ASP A 264 -16.73 -3.68 14.02
N LEU A 265 -16.58 -4.72 14.83
CA LEU A 265 -15.35 -4.98 15.58
C LEU A 265 -14.20 -5.37 14.65
N LEU A 266 -14.44 -6.22 13.64
CA LEU A 266 -13.43 -6.54 12.63
C LEU A 266 -12.97 -5.28 11.90
N LEU A 267 -13.89 -4.41 11.51
CA LEU A 267 -13.57 -3.15 10.84
C LEU A 267 -12.69 -2.24 11.72
N LEU A 268 -13.00 -2.13 13.00
CA LEU A 268 -12.17 -1.37 13.95
C LEU A 268 -10.76 -1.94 14.07
N HIS A 269 -10.62 -3.28 14.13
CA HIS A 269 -9.31 -3.94 14.11
C HIS A 269 -8.56 -3.65 12.81
N GLU A 270 -9.21 -3.75 11.65
CA GLU A 270 -8.58 -3.52 10.35
C GLU A 270 -8.19 -2.05 10.12
N LEU A 271 -8.94 -1.09 10.67
CA LEU A 271 -8.52 0.32 10.69
C LEU A 271 -7.27 0.54 11.55
N LEU A 272 -7.20 -0.12 12.72
CA LEU A 272 -6.01 -0.08 13.56
C LEU A 272 -4.81 -0.75 12.87
N PHE A 273 -5.05 -1.84 12.13
CA PHE A 273 -4.06 -2.53 11.33
C PHE A 273 -3.44 -1.63 10.25
N ASP A 274 -4.25 -0.86 9.51
CA ASP A 274 -3.74 0.12 8.54
C ASP A 274 -2.72 1.05 9.19
N GLN A 275 -3.07 1.59 10.37
CA GLN A 275 -2.25 2.54 11.08
C GLN A 275 -0.96 1.90 11.63
N ALA A 276 -1.06 0.68 12.15
CA ALA A 276 0.10 -0.10 12.58
C ALA A 276 1.04 -0.43 11.39
N CYS A 277 0.49 -0.72 10.21
CA CYS A 277 1.27 -0.95 8.99
C CYS A 277 2.01 0.31 8.50
N ILE A 278 1.44 1.50 8.67
CA ILE A 278 2.15 2.75 8.37
C ILE A 278 3.38 2.86 9.28
N LEU A 279 3.19 2.68 10.59
CA LEU A 279 4.27 2.78 11.57
C LEU A 279 5.36 1.74 11.36
N ILE A 280 5.01 0.48 11.06
CA ILE A 280 6.00 -0.59 10.87
C ILE A 280 6.87 -0.32 9.65
N ARG A 281 6.29 0.21 8.55
CA ARG A 281 7.01 0.59 7.33
C ARG A 281 7.94 1.78 7.58
N SER A 282 7.47 2.79 8.34
CA SER A 282 8.31 3.93 8.74
C SER A 282 9.50 3.50 9.59
N ASN A 283 9.35 2.49 10.47
CA ASN A 283 10.45 1.99 11.30
C ASN A 283 11.42 1.08 10.53
N ALA A 284 10.93 0.18 9.66
CA ALA A 284 11.83 -0.64 8.82
C ALA A 284 12.75 0.19 7.95
N PHE A 285 12.22 1.30 7.40
CA PHE A 285 12.99 2.23 6.59
C PHE A 285 14.19 2.78 7.37
N LEU A 286 14.01 3.09 8.65
CA LEU A 286 15.09 3.53 9.52
C LEU A 286 16.12 2.40 9.70
N GLU A 287 15.71 1.18 10.03
CA GLU A 287 16.66 0.06 10.22
C GLU A 287 17.48 -0.28 8.96
N THR A 288 16.89 -0.20 7.76
CA THR A 288 17.62 -0.45 6.50
C THR A 288 18.59 0.68 6.16
N GLN A 289 18.29 1.93 6.52
CA GLN A 289 19.22 3.05 6.37
C GLN A 289 20.39 2.96 7.35
N TYR A 290 20.17 2.54 8.60
CA TYR A 290 21.22 2.49 9.63
C TYR A 290 22.08 1.23 9.58
N SER A 291 21.58 0.09 9.12
CA SER A 291 22.38 -1.13 8.94
C SER A 291 23.43 -1.03 7.82
N GLY A 292 23.31 -0.04 6.92
CA GLY A 292 24.33 0.31 5.92
C GLY A 292 25.39 1.30 6.40
N PHE A 293 25.20 1.93 7.56
CA PHE A 293 26.12 2.92 8.13
C PHE A 293 26.51 2.50 9.55
N ASN A 294 27.55 1.69 9.67
CA ASN A 294 28.21 1.50 10.95
C ASN A 294 28.75 2.87 11.41
N SER A 295 28.15 3.39 12.49
CA SER A 295 28.28 4.73 13.11
C SER A 295 27.47 5.86 12.44
N ALA A 296 26.18 5.96 12.76
CA ALA A 296 25.42 7.20 12.65
C ALA A 296 25.36 7.92 14.01
N SER A 297 25.59 9.23 14.03
CA SER A 297 25.52 10.10 15.22
C SER A 297 24.06 10.43 15.59
N GLU A 298 23.81 10.74 16.88
CA GLU A 298 22.51 11.22 17.41
C GLU A 298 21.90 12.36 16.57
N GLU A 299 22.75 13.18 15.96
CA GLU A 299 22.38 14.32 15.12
C GLU A 299 21.57 13.90 13.86
N ALA A 300 21.92 12.79 13.21
CA ALA A 300 21.19 12.26 12.06
C ALA A 300 19.78 11.75 12.44
N LEU A 301 19.62 11.28 13.69
CA LEU A 301 18.34 10.86 14.23
C LEU A 301 17.43 12.08 14.48
N GLU A 302 17.97 13.19 14.97
CA GLU A 302 17.22 14.43 15.19
C GLU A 302 16.78 15.11 13.88
N THR A 303 17.63 15.09 12.84
CA THR A 303 17.27 15.64 11.52
C THR A 303 16.12 14.86 10.87
N ASN A 304 16.18 13.52 10.90
CA ASN A 304 15.13 12.67 10.34
C ASN A 304 13.80 12.75 11.13
N GLN A 305 13.87 12.99 12.44
CA GLN A 305 12.68 13.24 13.26
C GLN A 305 12.04 14.60 12.98
N SER A 306 12.85 15.63 12.74
CA SER A 306 12.37 16.97 12.35
C SER A 306 11.64 16.95 11.01
N LEU A 307 12.10 16.09 10.09
CA LEU A 307 11.48 15.86 8.79
C LEU A 307 10.09 15.23 8.88
N LEU A 308 9.94 14.18 9.68
CA LEU A 308 8.64 13.51 9.87
C LEU A 308 7.61 14.47 10.50
N HIS A 309 8.06 15.31 11.43
CA HIS A 309 7.22 16.33 12.06
C HIS A 309 6.82 17.44 11.07
N PHE A 310 7.72 17.83 10.16
CA PHE A 310 7.40 18.77 9.10
C PHE A 310 6.37 18.19 8.13
N GLU A 311 6.52 16.94 7.70
CA GLU A 311 5.59 16.27 6.80
C GLU A 311 4.18 16.18 7.40
N GLN A 312 4.07 15.77 8.67
CA GLN A 312 2.80 15.75 9.38
C GLN A 312 2.19 17.15 9.56
N SER A 313 3.02 18.15 9.89
CA SER A 313 2.57 19.54 10.01
C SER A 313 2.05 20.09 8.68
N LEU A 314 2.74 19.79 7.58
CA LEU A 314 2.35 20.15 6.22
C LEU A 314 1.02 19.48 5.83
N GLN A 315 0.88 18.17 6.06
CA GLN A 315 -0.37 17.45 5.77
C GLN A 315 -1.55 18.02 6.58
N ASN A 316 -1.33 18.39 7.84
CA ASN A 316 -2.35 19.01 8.68
C ASN A 316 -2.73 20.42 8.22
N GLN A 317 -1.75 21.24 7.80
CA GLN A 317 -2.03 22.59 7.30
C GLN A 317 -2.75 22.56 5.95
N LEU A 318 -2.36 21.66 5.05
CA LEU A 318 -3.05 21.45 3.78
C LEU A 318 -4.50 20.98 3.98
N ALA A 319 -4.75 20.08 4.93
CA ALA A 319 -6.11 19.65 5.28
C ALA A 319 -6.99 20.80 5.84
N LEU A 320 -6.37 21.87 6.33
CA LEU A 320 -7.04 23.05 6.90
C LEU A 320 -7.07 24.25 5.93
N GLY A 321 -6.54 24.11 4.70
CA GLY A 321 -6.44 25.21 3.73
C GLY A 321 -5.49 26.34 4.16
N LEU A 322 -4.51 26.03 5.01
CA LEU A 322 -3.50 26.97 5.50
C LEU A 322 -2.23 26.93 4.63
N PRO A 323 -1.49 28.05 4.52
CA PRO A 323 -0.22 28.07 3.79
C PRO A 323 0.79 27.11 4.45
N PRO A 324 1.68 26.46 3.67
CA PRO A 324 2.69 25.54 4.17
C PRO A 324 3.59 26.17 5.25
N PRO A 325 4.13 25.38 6.19
CA PRO A 325 5.04 25.91 7.18
C PRO A 325 6.35 26.33 6.49
N LYS A 326 6.93 27.45 6.89
CA LYS A 326 8.29 27.81 6.45
C LYS A 326 9.29 26.85 7.09
N LEU A 327 10.02 26.12 6.25
CA LEU A 327 11.13 25.28 6.65
C LEU A 327 12.36 26.19 6.91
N ILE A 328 12.88 26.22 8.14
CA ILE A 328 14.11 26.95 8.49
C ILE A 328 15.14 25.89 8.88
N ILE A 329 16.11 25.63 8.01
CA ILE A 329 17.15 24.58 8.20
C ILE A 329 18.49 25.13 7.70
N GLY A 330 19.61 24.73 8.32
CA GLY A 330 20.96 25.13 7.91
C GLY A 330 21.46 24.45 6.63
N GLU A 331 22.48 25.02 5.97
CA GLU A 331 22.99 24.58 4.65
C GLU A 331 23.42 23.10 4.59
N THR A 332 24.04 22.56 5.65
CA THR A 332 24.49 21.16 5.71
C THR A 332 23.36 20.16 5.92
N GLU A 333 22.38 20.52 6.75
CA GLU A 333 21.19 19.69 7.05
C GLU A 333 20.27 19.55 5.82
N THR A 334 20.33 20.53 4.91
CA THR A 334 19.52 20.58 3.69
C THR A 334 19.96 19.55 2.64
N LEU A 335 21.25 19.22 2.57
CA LEU A 335 21.80 18.26 1.59
C LEU A 335 21.40 16.82 1.88
N ASP A 336 21.32 16.44 3.17
CA ASP A 336 20.83 15.13 3.59
C ASP A 336 19.30 15.06 3.56
N LEU A 337 18.61 16.19 3.79
CA LEU A 337 17.18 16.36 3.53
C LEU A 337 16.80 15.99 2.09
N ILE A 338 17.59 16.45 1.12
CA ILE A 338 17.35 16.29 -0.31
C ILE A 338 17.64 14.87 -0.80
N LYS A 339 18.69 14.20 -0.25
CA LYS A 339 18.95 12.78 -0.51
C LYS A 339 17.80 11.88 -0.02
N ASN A 340 17.18 12.25 1.10
CA ASN A 340 16.00 11.56 1.60
C ASN A 340 14.77 11.83 0.71
N PHE A 341 14.57 13.08 0.27
CA PHE A 341 13.44 13.49 -0.57
C PHE A 341 13.42 12.82 -1.96
N ALA A 342 14.58 12.67 -2.61
CA ALA A 342 14.69 12.07 -3.94
C ALA A 342 14.44 10.55 -3.98
N ASN A 343 14.49 9.87 -2.82
CA ASN A 343 14.32 8.43 -2.70
C ASN A 343 12.89 7.99 -2.29
N HIS A 344 11.95 8.93 -2.09
CA HIS A 344 10.58 8.62 -1.68
C HIS A 344 9.59 8.45 -2.86
N GLN A 345 8.81 7.36 -2.86
CA GLN A 345 7.69 7.07 -3.79
C GLN A 345 6.31 7.55 -3.29
N SER A 346 6.22 8.15 -2.11
CA SER A 346 4.96 8.39 -1.39
C SER A 346 4.52 9.85 -1.37
N PHE A 347 4.50 10.51 -2.54
CA PHE A 347 3.68 11.70 -2.72
C PHE A 347 2.36 11.30 -3.38
N SER A 348 1.27 11.40 -2.62
CA SER A 348 -0.07 11.18 -3.17
C SER A 348 -0.34 12.19 -4.28
N SER A 349 -1.01 11.72 -5.33
CA SER A 349 -1.29 12.41 -6.59
C SER A 349 -2.06 13.74 -6.46
N GLY A 350 -2.58 14.08 -5.28
CA GLY A 350 -3.38 15.29 -5.02
C GLY A 350 -2.57 16.56 -4.71
N CYS A 351 -1.42 16.48 -4.04
CA CYS A 351 -0.66 17.69 -3.68
C CYS A 351 0.03 18.36 -4.89
N ILE A 352 0.31 17.58 -5.94
CA ILE A 352 1.06 18.03 -7.11
C ILE A 352 0.15 18.76 -8.12
N SER A 353 -1.17 18.52 -8.10
CA SER A 353 -2.10 19.14 -9.04
C SER A 353 -2.53 20.56 -8.67
N GLU A 354 -2.34 20.98 -7.41
CA GLU A 354 -2.94 22.21 -6.91
C GLU A 354 -2.00 23.42 -6.93
N ASN A 355 -0.68 23.24 -7.07
CA ASN A 355 0.25 24.37 -7.08
C ASN A 355 1.53 24.12 -7.91
N PRO A 356 1.51 24.30 -9.24
CA PRO A 356 2.69 24.14 -10.09
C PRO A 356 3.78 25.20 -9.86
N GLU A 357 3.45 26.34 -9.26
CA GLU A 357 4.43 27.39 -8.90
C GLU A 357 5.35 26.92 -7.76
N PHE A 358 4.84 26.09 -6.84
CA PHE A 358 5.63 25.47 -5.77
C PHE A 358 6.75 24.58 -6.33
N LEU A 359 6.49 23.82 -7.40
CA LEU A 359 7.53 23.00 -8.05
C LEU A 359 8.59 23.85 -8.72
N VAL A 360 8.23 25.01 -9.28
CA VAL A 360 9.16 25.95 -9.92
C VAL A 360 10.04 26.64 -8.87
N GLU A 361 9.44 27.07 -7.76
CA GLU A 361 10.13 27.68 -6.61
C GLU A 361 11.13 26.69 -5.96
N LEU A 362 10.70 25.44 -5.75
CA LEU A 362 11.55 24.37 -5.20
C LEU A 362 12.71 24.04 -6.15
N ASN A 363 12.47 24.06 -7.47
CA ASN A 363 13.51 23.89 -8.48
C ASN A 363 14.49 25.08 -8.46
N HIS A 364 14.00 26.32 -8.38
CA HIS A 364 14.84 27.51 -8.35
C HIS A 364 15.75 27.55 -7.11
N GLN A 365 15.22 27.21 -5.94
CA GLN A 365 15.98 27.12 -4.69
C GLN A 365 16.99 25.96 -4.73
N PHE A 366 16.64 24.85 -5.39
CA PHE A 366 17.57 23.76 -5.70
C PHE A 366 18.72 24.26 -6.59
N TYR A 367 18.47 25.06 -7.63
CA TYR A 367 19.51 25.57 -8.55
C TYR A 367 20.55 26.48 -7.90
N GLU A 368 20.17 27.30 -6.92
CA GLU A 368 21.14 28.18 -6.23
C GLU A 368 22.05 27.41 -5.25
N LEU A 369 21.57 26.29 -4.68
CA LEU A 369 22.30 25.55 -3.65
C LEU A 369 23.44 24.64 -4.15
N ILE A 370 23.38 24.11 -5.38
CA ILE A 370 24.27 23.01 -5.82
C ILE A 370 25.59 23.45 -6.47
N GLY A 371 25.84 24.75 -6.62
CA GLY A 371 27.18 25.32 -6.82
C GLY A 371 28.12 24.61 -7.82
N GLY A 372 27.61 24.04 -8.92
CA GLY A 372 28.43 23.53 -10.02
C GLY A 372 29.33 22.31 -9.75
N ARG A 373 29.04 21.46 -8.76
CA ARG A 373 29.78 20.18 -8.58
C ARG A 373 28.87 19.01 -8.23
N SER A 374 28.51 18.22 -9.24
CA SER A 374 27.84 16.92 -9.04
C SER A 374 28.25 15.92 -10.13
N ARG A 375 28.30 14.63 -9.78
CA ARG A 375 28.70 13.53 -10.66
C ARG A 375 27.50 13.11 -11.52
N VAL A 376 27.72 13.16 -12.84
CA VAL A 376 26.78 12.84 -13.94
C VAL A 376 25.88 11.61 -13.70
N GLY A 377 26.33 10.61 -12.95
CA GLY A 377 25.57 9.39 -12.67
C GLY A 377 24.32 9.55 -11.79
N GLU A 378 24.37 10.41 -10.77
CA GLU A 378 23.25 10.61 -9.83
C GLU A 378 22.14 11.47 -10.46
N GLU A 379 22.55 12.41 -11.32
CA GLU A 379 21.65 13.28 -12.08
C GLU A 379 20.87 12.52 -13.15
N VAL A 380 21.50 11.54 -13.81
CA VAL A 380 20.83 10.68 -14.81
C VAL A 380 19.78 9.79 -14.15
N ASN A 381 20.04 9.28 -12.94
CA ASN A 381 19.06 8.47 -12.19
C ASN A 381 17.84 9.29 -11.76
N PHE A 382 18.04 10.54 -11.33
CA PHE A 382 16.93 11.45 -10.98
C PHE A 382 16.08 11.78 -12.22
N LEU A 383 16.71 12.12 -13.34
CA LEU A 383 15.99 12.35 -14.59
C LEU A 383 15.23 11.11 -15.04
N TYR A 384 15.86 9.95 -15.02
CA TYR A 384 15.22 8.68 -15.34
C TYR A 384 13.95 8.47 -14.49
N TYR A 385 14.03 8.74 -13.19
CA TYR A 385 12.91 8.61 -12.28
C TYR A 385 11.79 9.62 -12.57
N ALA A 386 12.12 10.89 -12.80
CA ALA A 386 11.17 11.94 -13.14
C ALA A 386 10.44 11.65 -14.45
N PHE A 387 11.18 11.24 -15.49
CA PHE A 387 10.60 10.87 -16.77
C PHE A 387 9.80 9.57 -16.72
N SER A 388 10.26 8.54 -16.01
CA SER A 388 9.52 7.28 -15.83
C SER A 388 8.18 7.53 -15.13
N THR A 389 8.18 8.41 -14.12
CA THR A 389 6.97 8.82 -13.39
C THR A 389 6.02 9.61 -14.30
N ALA A 390 6.53 10.58 -15.07
CA ALA A 390 5.74 11.34 -16.03
C ALA A 390 5.16 10.45 -17.14
N SER A 391 5.96 9.49 -17.65
CA SER A 391 5.55 8.51 -18.67
C SER A 391 4.48 7.55 -18.15
N LYS A 392 4.63 7.00 -16.93
CA LYS A 392 3.61 6.14 -16.31
C LYS A 392 2.30 6.88 -16.06
N LYS A 393 2.36 8.13 -15.58
CA LYS A 393 1.18 8.96 -15.41
C LYS A 393 0.52 9.25 -16.76
N LEU A 394 1.29 9.59 -17.79
CA LEU A 394 0.79 9.76 -19.15
C LEU A 394 0.11 8.50 -19.68
N GLN A 395 0.68 7.32 -19.48
CA GLN A 395 0.08 6.05 -19.89
C GLN A 395 -1.22 5.75 -19.13
N GLN A 396 -1.29 6.05 -17.83
CA GLN A 396 -2.51 5.89 -17.03
C GLN A 396 -3.62 6.82 -17.51
N GLU A 397 -3.30 8.09 -17.75
CA GLU A 397 -4.26 9.09 -18.24
C GLU A 397 -4.68 8.79 -19.69
N LEU A 398 -3.76 8.37 -20.56
CA LEU A 398 -4.07 7.94 -21.93
C LEU A 398 -4.85 6.62 -21.96
N LYS A 399 -4.74 5.76 -20.94
CA LYS A 399 -5.62 4.60 -20.76
C LYS A 399 -7.00 5.04 -20.26
N ALA A 400 -7.09 6.06 -19.41
CA ALA A 400 -8.36 6.65 -19.00
C ALA A 400 -9.08 7.29 -20.21
N VAL A 401 -8.33 7.95 -21.09
CA VAL A 401 -8.82 8.46 -22.38
C VAL A 401 -9.06 7.32 -23.38
N GLY A 402 -8.26 6.26 -23.38
CA GLY A 402 -8.41 5.10 -24.28
C GLY A 402 -9.57 4.17 -23.91
N LYS A 403 -10.09 4.21 -22.68
CA LYS A 403 -11.37 3.57 -22.33
C LYS A 403 -12.59 4.25 -23.00
N ILE A 404 -12.36 5.33 -23.74
CA ILE A 404 -13.33 6.12 -24.51
C ILE A 404 -13.26 5.69 -25.99
N ASP A 405 -13.05 4.40 -26.26
CA ASP A 405 -13.10 3.87 -27.63
C ASP A 405 -14.52 4.04 -28.18
N GLY A 406 -14.66 4.92 -29.17
CA GLY A 406 -15.94 5.30 -29.80
C GLY A 406 -16.61 6.58 -29.27
N GLN A 407 -15.99 7.29 -28.31
CA GLN A 407 -16.58 8.49 -27.68
C GLN A 407 -15.66 9.72 -27.69
N ILE A 408 -14.50 9.70 -28.37
CA ILE A 408 -13.57 10.85 -28.42
C ILE A 408 -14.28 12.11 -28.91
N GLU A 409 -15.12 12.02 -29.97
CA GLU A 409 -15.96 13.13 -30.43
C GLU A 409 -16.96 13.62 -29.35
N ALA A 410 -17.54 12.71 -28.57
CA ALA A 410 -18.49 13.04 -27.51
C ALA A 410 -17.79 13.68 -26.28
N CYS A 411 -16.59 13.23 -25.93
CA CYS A 411 -15.80 13.79 -24.84
C CYS A 411 -15.25 15.18 -25.17
N LEU A 412 -14.84 15.42 -26.42
CA LEU A 412 -14.42 16.75 -26.87
C LEU A 412 -15.60 17.73 -27.02
N SER A 413 -16.84 17.23 -27.13
CA SER A 413 -18.02 18.11 -27.07
C SER A 413 -18.30 18.66 -25.66
N ASN A 414 -17.83 17.97 -24.61
CA ASN A 414 -17.99 18.39 -23.21
C ASN A 414 -16.91 19.40 -22.82
N LYS A 415 -17.33 20.62 -22.46
CA LYS A 415 -16.44 21.71 -22.05
C LYS A 415 -15.55 21.33 -20.85
N GLN A 416 -16.11 20.66 -19.83
CA GLN A 416 -15.35 20.30 -18.63
C GLN A 416 -14.21 19.33 -18.93
N ILE A 417 -14.46 18.36 -19.81
CA ILE A 417 -13.44 17.39 -20.22
C ILE A 417 -12.36 18.09 -21.05
N ARG A 418 -12.73 18.99 -21.98
CA ARG A 418 -11.75 19.79 -22.73
C ARG A 418 -10.86 20.63 -21.82
N ASP A 419 -11.43 21.31 -20.84
CA ASP A 419 -10.68 22.14 -19.90
C ASP A 419 -9.72 21.28 -19.05
N GLN A 420 -10.15 20.08 -18.63
CA GLN A 420 -9.29 19.12 -17.94
C GLN A 420 -8.15 18.62 -18.84
N THR A 421 -8.45 18.15 -20.05
CA THR A 421 -7.45 17.70 -21.02
C THR A 421 -6.44 18.79 -21.35
N ARG A 422 -6.90 20.04 -21.52
CA ARG A 422 -6.03 21.21 -21.74
C ARG A 422 -5.07 21.42 -20.57
N ASN A 423 -5.57 21.43 -19.33
CA ASN A 423 -4.73 21.60 -18.15
C ASN A 423 -3.68 20.49 -18.04
N HIS A 424 -4.03 19.25 -18.38
CA HIS A 424 -3.08 18.15 -18.41
C HIS A 424 -1.99 18.33 -19.47
N LEU A 425 -2.36 18.69 -20.70
CA LEU A 425 -1.39 18.95 -21.78
C LEU A 425 -0.44 20.11 -21.43
N SER A 426 -0.96 21.18 -20.79
CA SER A 426 -0.14 22.30 -20.32
C SER A 426 0.86 21.89 -19.22
N ASN A 427 0.41 21.08 -18.26
CA ASN A 427 1.29 20.54 -17.23
C ASN A 427 2.38 19.64 -17.82
N MET A 428 2.04 18.84 -18.84
CA MET A 428 3.03 18.03 -19.56
C MET A 428 4.05 18.90 -20.29
N GLU A 429 3.62 19.92 -21.03
CA GLU A 429 4.54 20.85 -21.71
C GLU A 429 5.49 21.52 -20.71
N LEU A 430 4.99 21.94 -19.54
CA LEU A 430 5.81 22.56 -18.50
C LEU A 430 6.89 21.60 -17.97
N VAL A 431 6.49 20.39 -17.57
CA VAL A 431 7.41 19.36 -17.06
C VAL A 431 8.45 19.00 -18.12
N MET A 432 8.01 18.71 -19.34
CA MET A 432 8.89 18.32 -20.45
C MET A 432 9.88 19.42 -20.82
N SER A 433 9.45 20.70 -20.79
CA SER A 433 10.33 21.83 -21.07
C SER A 433 11.38 22.05 -19.99
N GLY A 434 11.01 21.86 -18.71
CA GLY A 434 11.96 21.87 -17.61
C GLY A 434 13.01 20.78 -17.75
N SER A 435 12.58 19.55 -18.02
CA SER A 435 13.49 18.40 -18.21
C SER A 435 14.37 18.55 -19.46
N TRP A 436 13.85 19.12 -20.55
CA TRP A 436 14.61 19.32 -21.78
C TRP A 436 15.77 20.30 -21.61
N ARG A 437 15.52 21.45 -20.96
CA ARG A 437 16.58 22.45 -20.68
C ARG A 437 17.74 21.82 -19.92
N PHE A 438 17.43 20.89 -19.01
CA PHE A 438 18.45 20.15 -18.27
C PHE A 438 19.25 19.20 -19.18
N ILE A 439 18.57 18.40 -20.02
CA ILE A 439 19.22 17.48 -20.97
C ILE A 439 20.12 18.26 -21.93
N GLU A 440 19.64 19.39 -22.46
CA GLU A 440 20.37 20.20 -23.43
C GLU A 440 21.68 20.78 -22.90
N GLN A 441 21.75 21.07 -21.60
CA GLN A 441 22.95 21.61 -20.98
C GLN A 441 24.01 20.55 -20.64
N ARG A 442 23.64 19.26 -20.54
CA ARG A 442 24.49 18.23 -19.93
C ARG A 442 24.69 16.96 -20.75
N ALA A 443 23.83 16.68 -21.72
CA ALA A 443 23.98 15.50 -22.56
C ALA A 443 25.16 15.68 -23.54
N PRO A 444 25.94 14.61 -23.82
CA PRO A 444 26.92 14.64 -24.89
C PRO A 444 26.27 15.02 -26.22
N GLU A 445 26.94 15.87 -27.00
CA GLU A 445 26.42 16.40 -28.28
C GLU A 445 25.98 15.29 -29.25
N SER A 446 26.68 14.15 -29.24
CA SER A 446 26.36 12.96 -30.04
C SER A 446 25.02 12.31 -29.72
N LYS A 447 24.50 12.49 -28.49
CA LYS A 447 23.18 12.01 -28.06
C LYS A 447 22.13 13.11 -28.20
N LEU A 448 22.52 14.37 -28.00
CA LEU A 448 21.61 15.50 -27.96
C LEU A 448 20.79 15.69 -29.24
N ASN A 449 21.35 15.40 -30.42
CA ASN A 449 20.64 15.54 -31.70
C ASN A 449 19.44 14.60 -31.83
N GLU A 450 19.56 13.36 -31.33
CA GLU A 450 18.46 12.39 -31.33
C GLU A 450 17.38 12.79 -30.32
N CYS A 451 17.78 13.29 -29.14
CA CYS A 451 16.84 13.79 -28.13
C CYS A 451 16.09 15.03 -28.64
N LYS A 452 16.80 15.95 -29.31
CA LYS A 452 16.23 17.16 -29.92
C LYS A 452 15.12 16.78 -30.90
N TYR A 453 15.33 15.74 -31.69
CA TYR A 453 14.34 15.24 -32.64
C TYR A 453 13.07 14.74 -31.93
N TYR A 454 13.20 13.84 -30.95
CA TYR A 454 12.03 13.27 -30.26
C TYR A 454 11.32 14.27 -29.37
N TYR A 455 12.06 15.10 -28.63
CA TYR A 455 11.48 16.17 -27.81
C TYR A 455 10.73 17.18 -28.68
N SER A 456 11.33 17.65 -29.79
CA SER A 456 10.65 18.59 -30.69
C SER A 456 9.38 18.01 -31.30
N HIS A 457 9.38 16.71 -31.67
CA HIS A 457 8.18 16.04 -32.16
C HIS A 457 7.12 15.91 -31.08
N LEU A 458 7.48 15.49 -29.86
CA LEU A 458 6.54 15.36 -28.75
C LEU A 458 5.90 16.71 -28.39
N MET A 459 6.71 17.77 -28.28
CA MET A 459 6.20 19.12 -27.99
C MET A 459 5.32 19.65 -29.11
N LYS A 460 5.67 19.38 -30.36
CA LYS A 460 4.83 19.71 -31.52
C LYS A 460 3.49 18.98 -31.46
N THR A 461 3.48 17.68 -31.12
CA THR A 461 2.25 16.90 -30.97
C THR A 461 1.38 17.40 -29.82
N ILE A 462 1.97 17.72 -28.66
CA ILE A 462 1.25 18.30 -27.51
C ILE A 462 0.57 19.62 -27.90
N ARG A 463 1.30 20.53 -28.57
CA ARG A 463 0.75 21.81 -29.02
C ARG A 463 -0.32 21.65 -30.08
N ASN A 464 -0.11 20.78 -31.07
CA ASN A 464 -1.12 20.48 -32.08
C ASN A 464 -2.41 19.93 -31.46
N LEU A 465 -2.30 19.10 -30.41
CA LEU A 465 -3.45 18.60 -29.66
C LEU A 465 -4.15 19.73 -28.89
N GLN A 466 -3.40 20.61 -28.21
CA GLN A 466 -3.97 21.78 -27.53
C GLN A 466 -4.71 22.69 -28.53
N ASP A 467 -4.11 22.98 -29.68
CA ASP A 467 -4.70 23.79 -30.74
C ASP A 467 -5.95 23.11 -31.33
N SER A 468 -5.92 21.78 -31.51
CA SER A 468 -7.06 21.01 -32.02
C SER A 468 -8.22 20.93 -31.02
N ILE A 469 -7.95 20.99 -29.71
CA ILE A 469 -8.97 21.08 -28.66
C ILE A 469 -9.65 22.46 -28.67
N ASP A 470 -8.88 23.50 -29.01
CA ASP A 470 -9.34 24.90 -29.01
C ASP A 470 -10.07 25.29 -30.30
N GLN A 471 -9.68 24.71 -31.44
CA GLN A 471 -10.32 24.96 -32.73
C GLN A 471 -11.54 24.05 -32.91
N LYS A 472 -12.71 24.65 -33.10
CA LYS A 472 -13.86 23.98 -33.70
C LYS A 472 -13.87 24.30 -35.18
N ASP A 473 -14.10 23.31 -36.04
CA ASP A 473 -14.52 23.58 -37.42
C ASP A 473 -15.94 24.18 -37.45
N ASP A 474 -16.39 24.66 -38.61
CA ASP A 474 -17.73 25.24 -38.81
C ASP A 474 -18.87 24.25 -38.50
N LEU A 475 -18.57 22.97 -38.28
CA LEU A 475 -19.49 21.88 -37.94
C LEU A 475 -19.37 21.45 -36.45
N GLY A 476 -18.53 22.12 -35.66
CA GLY A 476 -18.31 21.82 -34.25
C GLY A 476 -17.42 20.59 -33.97
N LYS A 477 -16.76 20.04 -35.00
CA LYS A 477 -15.80 18.95 -34.90
C LYS A 477 -14.36 19.49 -34.80
N PRO A 478 -13.46 18.78 -34.13
CA PRO A 478 -12.04 19.15 -34.15
C PRO A 478 -11.49 19.01 -35.58
N PRO A 479 -10.71 19.98 -36.08
CA PRO A 479 -10.29 20.05 -37.50
C PRO A 479 -9.27 19.00 -37.96
N PHE A 480 -8.77 18.16 -37.04
CA PHE A 480 -7.74 17.15 -37.32
C PHE A 480 -8.08 15.80 -36.69
N ASP A 481 -7.48 14.74 -37.23
CA ASP A 481 -7.56 13.37 -36.73
C ASP A 481 -6.86 13.27 -35.35
N VAL A 482 -7.62 13.57 -34.30
CA VAL A 482 -7.19 13.50 -32.89
C VAL A 482 -6.72 12.09 -32.53
N GLU A 483 -7.30 11.05 -33.14
CA GLU A 483 -6.89 9.65 -32.92
C GLU A 483 -5.49 9.39 -33.45
N MET A 484 -5.17 9.92 -34.64
CA MET A 484 -3.81 9.86 -35.20
C MET A 484 -2.81 10.61 -34.31
N GLN A 485 -3.15 11.81 -33.81
CA GLN A 485 -2.28 12.58 -32.94
C GLN A 485 -2.05 11.92 -31.57
N ILE A 486 -3.08 11.28 -30.99
CA ILE A 486 -2.94 10.50 -29.74
C ILE A 486 -2.08 9.25 -29.98
N SER A 487 -2.23 8.60 -31.13
CA SER A 487 -1.41 7.44 -31.50
C SER A 487 0.06 7.81 -31.67
N ASP A 488 0.34 8.94 -32.32
CA ASP A 488 1.68 9.51 -32.41
C ASP A 488 2.24 9.85 -31.03
N LEU A 489 1.44 10.47 -30.15
CA LEU A 489 1.86 10.80 -28.78
C LEU A 489 2.27 9.55 -27.99
N LYS A 490 1.49 8.45 -28.09
CA LYS A 490 1.83 7.15 -27.46
C LYS A 490 3.15 6.61 -28.00
N LEU A 491 3.31 6.58 -29.32
CA LEU A 491 4.53 6.08 -29.96
C LEU A 491 5.77 6.88 -29.54
N TYR A 492 5.68 8.21 -29.51
CA TYR A 492 6.80 9.05 -29.10
C TYR A 492 7.10 8.95 -27.60
N ALA A 493 6.08 8.80 -26.74
CA ALA A 493 6.28 8.57 -25.32
C ALA A 493 6.98 7.24 -25.03
N GLU A 494 6.59 6.16 -25.71
CA GLU A 494 7.23 4.84 -25.60
C GLU A 494 8.69 4.88 -26.06
N ARG A 495 8.97 5.54 -27.20
CA ARG A 495 10.35 5.70 -27.69
C ARG A 495 11.21 6.54 -26.77
N CYS A 496 10.67 7.62 -26.19
CA CYS A 496 11.37 8.42 -25.20
C CYS A 496 11.67 7.60 -23.94
N SER A 497 10.71 6.80 -23.47
CA SER A 497 10.90 5.90 -22.31
C SER A 497 12.01 4.88 -22.55
N GLY A 498 11.94 4.12 -23.65
CA GLY A 498 12.95 3.09 -23.94
C GLY A 498 14.36 3.66 -24.16
N TRP A 499 14.46 4.89 -24.64
CA TRP A 499 15.75 5.58 -24.76
C TRP A 499 16.30 6.03 -23.39
N LEU A 500 15.45 6.51 -22.49
CA LEU A 500 15.85 6.87 -21.13
C LEU A 500 16.30 5.64 -20.33
N ASP A 501 15.63 4.50 -20.51
CA ASP A 501 16.05 3.20 -19.96
C ASP A 501 17.46 2.85 -20.45
N LYS A 502 17.74 3.06 -21.74
CA LYS A 502 19.06 2.81 -22.33
C LYS A 502 20.14 3.76 -21.80
N LEU A 503 19.81 5.04 -21.61
CA LEU A 503 20.73 6.04 -21.04
C LEU A 503 21.04 5.75 -19.57
N ALA A 504 20.05 5.34 -18.79
CA ALA A 504 20.23 4.92 -17.41
C ALA A 504 21.14 3.69 -17.34
N LEU A 505 20.93 2.70 -18.20
CA LEU A 505 21.82 1.54 -18.33
C LEU A 505 23.25 1.93 -18.72
N ASP A 506 23.40 2.78 -19.74
CA ASP A 506 24.70 3.25 -20.22
C ASP A 506 25.43 4.03 -19.12
N SER A 507 24.73 4.86 -18.32
CA SER A 507 25.31 5.55 -17.17
C SER A 507 25.71 4.60 -16.03
N GLN A 508 24.93 3.55 -15.77
CA GLN A 508 25.29 2.52 -14.78
C GLN A 508 26.54 1.73 -15.21
N ASN A 509 26.69 1.50 -16.52
CA ASN A 509 27.88 0.84 -17.08
C ASN A 509 29.13 1.74 -17.04
N VAL A 510 28.97 3.05 -17.22
CA VAL A 510 30.06 4.05 -17.03
C VAL A 510 30.46 4.16 -15.55
N ILE A 511 29.56 3.93 -14.61
CA ILE A 511 29.86 3.89 -13.16
C ILE A 511 30.54 2.57 -12.75
N LYS A 512 30.27 1.46 -13.45
CA LYS A 512 30.93 0.16 -13.20
C LYS A 512 32.34 0.05 -13.79
N ALA A 513 32.62 0.73 -14.90
CA ALA A 513 33.93 0.65 -15.56
C ALA A 513 35.14 1.14 -14.73
N PRO A 514 35.03 2.16 -13.84
CA PRO A 514 36.11 2.54 -12.93
C PRO A 514 36.23 1.61 -11.72
N ILE A 515 35.15 0.92 -11.31
CA ILE A 515 35.17 0.05 -10.12
C ILE A 515 35.97 -1.24 -10.41
N MET A 516 35.95 -1.75 -11.65
CA MET A 516 36.78 -2.90 -12.04
C MET A 516 38.27 -2.57 -12.33
N ASN A 517 38.65 -1.28 -12.38
CA ASN A 517 40.06 -0.85 -12.52
C ASN A 517 40.70 -0.42 -11.19
N ILE A 518 39.99 -0.54 -10.07
CA ILE A 518 40.52 -0.28 -8.72
C ILE A 518 40.83 -1.60 -7.98
N GLU A 519 40.46 -2.76 -8.53
CA GLU A 519 40.82 -4.10 -8.03
C GLU A 519 42.01 -4.76 -8.77
N HIS A 520 42.76 -3.98 -9.55
CA HIS A 520 44.08 -4.31 -10.09
C HIS A 520 45.10 -3.25 -9.65
#